data_AF-A0A7X2DA85-F1
#
_entry.id   AF-A0A7X2DA85-F1
#
_cell.length_a   1.000
_cell.length_b   1.000
_cell.length_c   1.000
_cell.angle_alpha   90.00
_cell.angle_beta   90.00
_cell.angle_gamma   90.00
#
_symmetry.space_group_name_H-M   'P 1'
#
loop_
_entity.id
_entity.type
_entity.pdbx_description
1 polymer ?
#
loop_
_entity_poly.entity_id
_entity_poly.type
_entity_poly.pdbx_seq_one_letter_code
_entity_poly.pdbx_strand_id
1 'polypeptide(L)'
;MESIVAQRIPYSQIRVMFDAAQKLEKQGRKIIHLEIGRPDFNTPEHIVEAAIDALRAGKHHYSPNAGIPELRQAISDKFSSEYNLEHNP
;
A
#
# COMPACT_ATOMS: atom_id res chain seq x y z
N MET A 1 10.23 3.77 29.99
CA MET A 1 9.04 4.58 30.32
C MET A 1 8.04 4.32 29.21
N GLU A 2 6.89 3.72 29.50
CA GLU A 2 5.90 3.43 28.46
C GLU A 2 5.18 4.71 28.02
N SER A 3 4.93 4.84 26.71
CA SER A 3 4.26 6.03 26.14
C SER A 3 2.76 5.99 26.42
N ILE A 4 2.27 6.98 27.17
CA ILE A 4 0.83 7.18 27.44
C ILE A 4 0.03 7.31 26.14
N VAL A 5 0.62 7.90 25.09
CA VAL A 5 -0.06 8.08 23.80
C VAL A 5 -0.26 6.73 23.11
N ALA A 6 0.78 5.88 23.10
CA ALA A 6 0.71 4.56 22.46
C ALA A 6 -0.34 3.66 23.14
N GLN A 7 -0.41 3.70 24.48
CA GLN A 7 -1.36 2.91 25.26
C GLN A 7 -2.84 3.28 25.02
N ARG A 8 -3.12 4.48 24.50
CA ARG A 8 -4.49 4.95 24.21
C ARG A 8 -4.99 4.56 22.83
N ILE A 9 -4.13 4.05 21.95
CA ILE A 9 -4.55 3.64 20.61
C ILE A 9 -5.32 2.31 20.75
N PRO A 10 -6.63 2.28 20.43
CA PRO A 10 -7.40 1.06 20.56
C PRO A 10 -6.89 -0.02 19.61
N TYR A 11 -7.04 -1.27 20.03
CA TYR A 11 -6.73 -2.39 19.15
C TYR A 11 -7.66 -2.40 17.93
N SER A 12 -7.12 -2.74 16.77
CA SER A 12 -7.87 -2.68 15.52
C SER A 12 -8.88 -3.82 15.42
N GLN A 13 -10.17 -3.49 15.36
CA GLN A 13 -11.24 -4.48 15.31
C GLN A 13 -11.21 -5.37 14.05
N ILE A 14 -10.63 -4.89 12.95
CA ILE A 14 -10.43 -5.72 11.75
C ILE A 14 -9.48 -6.89 12.03
N ARG A 15 -8.50 -6.71 12.92
CA ARG A 15 -7.58 -7.79 13.32
C ARG A 15 -8.28 -8.85 14.15
N VAL A 16 -9.19 -8.45 15.03
CA VAL A 16 -10.04 -9.37 15.79
C VAL A 16 -10.87 -10.25 14.84
N MET A 17 -11.41 -9.66 13.77
CA MET A 17 -12.16 -10.41 12.76
C MET A 17 -11.27 -11.40 11.98
N PHE A 18 -10.10 -10.97 11.52
CA PHE A 18 -9.15 -11.86 10.84
C PHE A 18 -8.74 -13.05 11.73
N ASP A 19 -8.46 -12.81 13.01
CA ASP A 19 -8.09 -13.86 13.95
C ASP A 19 -9.24 -14.87 14.17
N ALA A 20 -10.47 -14.38 14.23
CA ALA A 20 -11.65 -15.23 14.34
C ALA A 20 -11.85 -16.08 13.08
N ALA A 21 -11.71 -15.49 11.89
CA ALA A 21 -11.77 -16.21 10.62
C ALA A 21 -10.71 -17.31 10.55
N GLN A 22 -9.45 -16.99 10.81
CA GLN A 22 -8.34 -17.96 10.80
C GLN A 22 -8.53 -19.10 11.81
N LYS A 23 -9.11 -18.83 12.98
CA LYS A 23 -9.44 -19.89 13.96
C LYS A 23 -10.45 -20.87 13.40
N LEU A 24 -11.47 -20.39 12.69
CA LEU A 24 -12.47 -21.24 12.07
C LEU A 24 -11.90 -22.02 10.88
N GLU A 25 -11.04 -21.40 10.07
CA GLU A 25 -10.32 -22.08 8.98
C GLU A 25 -9.45 -23.22 9.49
N LYS A 26 -8.71 -23.01 10.59
CA LYS A 26 -7.92 -24.06 11.26
C LYS A 26 -8.78 -25.21 11.79
N GLN A 27 -10.06 -24.99 12.03
CA GLN A 27 -11.03 -26.03 12.39
C GLN A 27 -11.62 -26.74 11.16
N GLY A 28 -11.10 -26.46 9.96
CA GLY A 28 -11.57 -27.03 8.70
C GLY A 28 -12.81 -26.35 8.12
N ARG A 29 -13.22 -25.19 8.65
CA ARG A 29 -14.36 -24.44 8.10
C ARG A 29 -13.93 -23.61 6.91
N LYS A 30 -14.72 -23.64 5.83
CA LYS A 30 -14.52 -22.73 4.69
C LYS A 30 -15.09 -21.36 5.04
N ILE A 31 -14.22 -20.35 5.08
CA ILE A 31 -14.61 -18.96 5.36
C ILE A 31 -14.58 -18.15 4.05
N ILE A 32 -15.58 -17.28 3.87
CA ILE A 32 -15.62 -16.34 2.76
C ILE A 32 -15.21 -14.99 3.34
N HIS A 33 -14.11 -14.44 2.83
CA HIS A 33 -13.58 -13.17 3.27
C HIS A 33 -14.21 -12.02 2.48
N LEU A 34 -14.97 -11.18 3.16
CA LEU A 34 -15.59 -9.96 2.61
C LEU A 34 -15.05 -8.68 3.26
N GLU A 35 -14.01 -8.83 4.08
CA GLU A 35 -13.39 -7.78 4.88
C GLU A 35 -12.04 -7.31 4.31
N ILE A 36 -11.59 -7.88 3.19
CA ILE A 36 -10.31 -7.57 2.56
C ILE A 36 -10.39 -6.19 1.87
N GLY A 37 -9.59 -5.23 2.34
CA GLY A 37 -9.55 -3.86 1.80
C GLY A 37 -8.58 -3.65 0.63
N ARG A 38 -8.22 -4.70 -0.11
CA ARG A 38 -7.32 -4.63 -1.28
C ARG A 38 -7.91 -5.42 -2.45
N PRO A 39 -7.56 -5.08 -3.70
CA PRO A 39 -7.95 -5.88 -4.85
C PRO A 39 -7.38 -7.31 -4.78
N ASP A 40 -8.02 -8.22 -5.52
CA ASP A 40 -7.67 -9.63 -5.66
C ASP A 40 -6.73 -9.92 -6.85
N PHE A 41 -6.47 -8.93 -7.71
CA PHE A 41 -5.53 -9.04 -8.81
C PHE A 41 -4.09 -8.71 -8.41
N ASN A 42 -3.14 -9.28 -9.16
CA ASN A 42 -1.72 -8.98 -9.02
C ASN A 42 -1.40 -7.58 -9.60
N THR A 43 -0.29 -6.99 -9.15
CA THR A 43 0.29 -5.80 -9.77
C THR A 43 0.50 -6.04 -11.28
N PRO A 44 0.12 -5.11 -12.17
CA PRO A 44 0.37 -5.21 -13.60
C PRO A 44 1.84 -5.44 -13.95
N GLU A 45 2.12 -6.31 -14.93
CA GLU A 45 3.47 -6.77 -15.28
C GLU A 45 4.46 -5.64 -15.58
N HIS A 46 4.02 -4.62 -16.31
CA HIS A 46 4.89 -3.48 -16.67
C HIS A 46 5.40 -2.70 -15.45
N ILE A 47 4.66 -2.71 -14.33
CA ILE A 47 5.10 -2.09 -13.07
C ILE A 47 6.14 -2.97 -12.38
N VAL A 48 5.95 -4.30 -12.43
CA VAL A 48 6.91 -5.27 -11.87
C VAL A 48 8.24 -5.18 -12.61
N GLU A 49 8.22 -5.20 -13.94
CA GLU A 49 9.43 -5.08 -14.76
C GLU A 49 10.15 -3.74 -14.54
N ALA A 50 9.42 -2.62 -14.47
CA ALA A 50 10.01 -1.32 -14.17
C ALA A 50 10.71 -1.29 -12.80
N ALA A 51 10.15 -1.98 -11.79
CA ALA A 51 10.77 -2.09 -10.47
C ALA A 51 12.04 -2.97 -10.52
N ILE A 52 12.02 -4.07 -11.25
CA ILE A 52 13.19 -4.94 -11.47
C ILE A 52 14.31 -4.16 -12.17
N ASP A 53 13.98 -3.41 -13.22
CA ASP A 53 14.96 -2.62 -13.96
C ASP A 53 15.56 -1.49 -13.11
N ALA A 54 14.73 -0.84 -12.28
CA ALA A 54 15.23 0.14 -11.31
C ALA A 54 16.25 -0.47 -10.34
N LEU A 55 15.97 -1.67 -9.82
CA LEU A 55 16.90 -2.39 -8.95
C LEU A 55 18.20 -2.77 -9.68
N ARG A 56 18.10 -3.31 -10.90
CA ARG A 56 19.26 -3.62 -11.75
C ARG A 56 20.12 -2.38 -12.06
N ALA A 57 19.48 -1.23 -12.21
CA ALA A 57 20.14 0.06 -12.44
C ALA A 57 20.69 0.73 -11.17
N GLY A 58 20.65 0.06 -10.01
CA GLY A 58 21.19 0.59 -8.76
C GLY A 58 20.33 1.68 -8.09
N LYS A 59 19.03 1.78 -8.44
CA LYS A 59 18.10 2.76 -7.83
C LYS A 59 17.57 2.29 -6.47
N HIS A 60 18.47 2.04 -5.52
CA HIS A 60 18.14 1.54 -4.17
C HIS A 60 18.70 2.41 -3.03
N HIS A 61 19.08 3.65 -3.34
CA HIS A 61 19.53 4.64 -2.36
C HIS A 61 18.40 5.58 -1.96
N TYR A 62 18.66 6.43 -0.96
CA TYR A 62 17.68 7.41 -0.50
C TYR A 62 17.19 8.31 -1.63
N SER A 63 15.87 8.44 -1.73
CA SER A 63 15.23 9.47 -2.53
C SER A 63 15.17 10.79 -1.76
N PRO A 64 14.90 11.92 -2.44
CA PRO A 64 14.48 13.14 -1.75
C PRO A 64 13.25 12.88 -0.86
N ASN A 65 13.11 13.65 0.22
CA ASN A 65 11.99 13.52 1.16
C ASN A 65 10.61 13.67 0.48
N ALA A 66 10.54 14.51 -0.56
CA ALA A 66 9.32 14.71 -1.35
C ALA A 66 9.03 13.59 -2.37
N GLY A 67 9.96 12.63 -2.54
CA GLY A 67 9.94 11.67 -3.64
C GLY A 67 10.82 12.09 -4.83
N ILE A 68 11.02 11.16 -5.77
CA ILE A 68 11.83 11.42 -6.98
C ILE A 68 11.11 12.41 -7.92
N PRO A 69 11.83 13.34 -8.57
CA PRO A 69 11.22 14.35 -9.44
C PRO A 69 10.35 13.75 -10.56
N GLU A 70 10.76 12.62 -11.13
CA GLU A 70 10.05 11.96 -12.22
C GLU A 70 8.67 11.45 -11.78
N LEU A 71 8.56 10.92 -10.56
CA LEU A 71 7.28 10.48 -10.00
C LEU A 71 6.38 11.68 -9.69
N ARG A 72 6.95 12.75 -9.14
CA ARG A 72 6.21 13.98 -8.81
C ARG A 72 5.63 14.63 -10.07
N GLN A 73 6.42 14.71 -11.14
CA GLN A 73 5.95 15.18 -12.44
C GLN A 73 4.84 14.28 -13.00
N ALA A 74 5.05 12.96 -13.02
CA ALA A 74 4.05 12.02 -13.54
C ALA A 74 2.72 12.08 -12.77
N ILE A 75 2.75 12.31 -11.46
CA ILE A 75 1.55 12.53 -10.66
C ILE A 75 0.87 13.84 -11.07
N SER A 76 1.61 14.96 -11.17
CA SER A 76 1.04 16.24 -11.61
C SER A 76 0.37 16.13 -12.99
N ASP A 77 1.04 15.49 -13.95
CA ASP A 77 0.54 15.29 -15.31
C ASP A 77 -0.74 14.42 -15.32
N LYS A 78 -0.79 13.38 -14.47
CA LYS A 78 -1.99 12.56 -14.28
C LYS A 78 -3.15 13.39 -13.75
N PHE A 79 -2.91 14.25 -12.77
CA PHE A 79 -3.96 15.11 -12.20
C PHE A 79 -4.46 16.16 -13.20
N SER A 80 -3.57 16.72 -14.00
CA SER A 80 -3.93 17.64 -15.07
C SER A 80 -4.78 16.95 -16.14
N SER A 81 -4.34 15.79 -16.63
CA SER A 81 -5.03 15.07 -17.72
C SER A 81 -6.36 14.43 -17.33
N GLU A 82 -6.47 13.84 -16.13
CA GLU A 82 -7.67 13.12 -15.71
C GLU A 82 -8.68 14.00 -14.97
N TYR A 83 -8.20 15.03 -14.28
CA TYR A 83 -9.03 15.83 -13.38
C TYR A 83 -9.02 17.33 -13.70
N ASN A 84 -8.26 17.79 -14.71
CA ASN A 84 -8.03 19.21 -15.02
C ASN A 84 -7.51 20.01 -13.82
N LEU A 85 -6.65 19.38 -13.00
CA LEU A 85 -6.04 20.00 -11.83
C LEU A 85 -4.54 20.19 -12.04
N GLU A 86 -4.12 21.45 -12.07
CA GLU A 86 -2.69 21.79 -12.18
C GLU A 86 -2.02 21.83 -10.80
N HIS A 87 -0.90 21.11 -10.67
CA HIS A 87 -0.09 21.08 -9.47
C HIS A 87 1.38 21.37 -9.79
N ASN A 88 2.06 22.08 -8.89
CA ASN A 88 3.51 22.21 -8.98
C ASN A 88 4.15 20.89 -8.51
N PRO A 89 4.83 20.14 -9.38
CA PRO A 89 5.39 18.84 -9.07
C PRO A 89 6.41 18.93 -7.93
#